data_AF-A0A2R7REC4-F1
#
_entry.id   AF-A0A2R7REC4-F1
#
_cell.length_a   1.000
_cell.length_b   1.000
_cell.length_c   1.000
_cell.angle_alpha   90.00
_cell.angle_beta   90.00
_cell.angle_gamma   90.00
#
_symmetry.space_group_name_H-M   'P 1'
#
loop_
_entity.id
_entity.type
_entity.pdbx_description
1 polymer ?
#
loop_
_entity_poly.entity_id
_entity_poly.type
_entity_poly.pdbx_seq_one_letter_code
_entity_poly.pdbx_strand_id
1 'polypeptide(L)'
;VWIIDPQESTTIAGGSVKINGRSTIAGGKLGWQIQRVEGNGDKAPYLTGETTAGTEAAQSGLFTLALNLSSGNYELRVSQVDNATGQELNVDTRNFTVG
;
A
#
# COMPACT_ATOMS: atom_id res chain seq x y z
N VAL A 1 5.65 8.60 3.32
CA VAL A 1 4.41 7.88 3.70
C VAL A 1 4.80 6.69 4.59
N TRP A 2 3.91 6.12 5.38
CA TRP A 2 4.17 4.87 6.09
C TRP A 2 2.94 3.97 6.14
N ILE A 3 3.17 2.66 6.05
CA ILE A 3 2.16 1.61 6.15
C ILE A 3 2.08 1.19 7.62
N ILE A 4 0.86 1.24 8.16
CA ILE A 4 0.54 0.86 9.55
C ILE A 4 0.04 -0.58 9.60
N ASP A 5 -0.72 -1.01 8.60
CA ASP A 5 -1.28 -2.35 8.51
C ASP A 5 -1.38 -2.75 7.04
N PRO A 6 -0.89 -3.94 6.62
CA PRO A 6 -0.26 -4.97 7.43
C PRO A 6 1.12 -4.59 7.99
N GLN A 7 1.52 -5.26 9.08
CA GLN A 7 2.90 -5.26 9.55
C GLN A 7 3.74 -6.25 8.72
N GLU A 8 5.07 -6.07 8.76
CA GLU A 8 5.99 -6.90 8.00
C GLU A 8 5.84 -8.39 8.32
N SER A 9 5.82 -9.24 7.29
CA SER A 9 5.72 -10.71 7.39
C SER A 9 4.47 -11.22 8.12
N THR A 10 3.39 -10.42 8.18
CA THR A 10 2.12 -10.88 8.74
C THR A 10 1.32 -11.72 7.76
N THR A 11 0.52 -12.65 8.30
CA THR A 11 -0.48 -13.40 7.55
C THR A 11 -1.85 -12.79 7.79
N ILE A 12 -2.54 -12.48 6.70
CA ILE A 12 -3.88 -11.92 6.67
C ILE A 12 -4.82 -13.00 6.14
N ALA A 13 -5.99 -13.14 6.75
CA ALA A 13 -7.02 -14.03 6.24
C ALA A 13 -7.37 -13.69 4.79
N GLY A 14 -7.56 -14.73 3.96
CA GLY A 14 -7.97 -14.59 2.57
C GLY A 14 -9.24 -13.76 2.37
N GLY A 15 -9.33 -13.10 1.21
CA GLY A 15 -10.49 -12.29 0.81
C GLY A 15 -10.18 -10.80 0.75
N SER A 16 -10.91 -10.00 1.54
CA SER A 16 -10.75 -8.55 1.55
C SER A 16 -9.60 -8.14 2.46
N VAL A 17 -8.49 -7.75 1.86
CA VAL A 17 -7.31 -7.22 2.54
C VAL A 17 -7.48 -5.72 2.70
N LYS A 18 -7.54 -5.28 3.95
CA LYS A 18 -7.57 -3.86 4.30
C LYS A 18 -6.15 -3.40 4.64
N ILE A 19 -5.63 -2.46 3.88
CA ILE A 19 -4.36 -1.80 4.15
C ILE A 19 -4.66 -0.43 4.74
N ASN A 20 -3.95 -0.06 5.81
CA ASN A 20 -4.04 1.25 6.42
C ASN A 20 -2.65 1.86 6.54
N GLY A 21 -2.56 3.17 6.35
CA GLY A 21 -1.33 3.89 6.55
C GLY A 21 -1.56 5.38 6.68
N ARG A 22 -0.46 6.14 6.66
CA ARG A 22 -0.51 7.59 6.77
C ARG A 22 0.53 8.28 5.88
N SER A 23 0.10 9.36 5.27
CA SER A 23 0.92 10.34 4.57
C SER A 23 1.22 11.50 5.51
N THR A 24 2.41 12.08 5.39
CA THR A 24 2.74 13.37 6.04
C THR A 24 2.04 14.56 5.38
N ILE A 25 1.47 14.37 4.19
CA ILE A 25 0.75 15.38 3.41
C ILE A 25 -0.73 14.99 3.41
N ALA A 26 -1.55 15.72 4.17
CA ALA A 26 -3.00 15.57 4.14
C ALA A 26 -3.55 15.99 2.77
N GLY A 27 -4.52 15.25 2.21
CA GLY A 27 -4.98 15.45 0.84
C GLY A 27 -3.96 15.10 -0.25
N GLY A 28 -2.77 14.62 0.12
CA GLY A 28 -1.73 14.24 -0.82
C GLY A 28 -2.11 13.00 -1.62
N LYS A 29 -1.82 13.02 -2.92
CA LYS A 29 -1.96 11.87 -3.81
C LYS A 29 -0.89 10.83 -3.49
N LEU A 30 -1.30 9.57 -3.44
CA LEU A 30 -0.43 8.42 -3.19
C LEU A 30 -0.54 7.44 -4.36
N GLY A 31 0.60 6.94 -4.81
CA GLY A 31 0.69 5.80 -5.72
C GLY A 31 0.90 4.53 -4.89
N TRP A 32 0.32 3.43 -5.32
CA TRP A 32 0.55 2.14 -4.68
C TRP A 32 0.63 1.01 -5.69
N GLN A 33 1.43 0.00 -5.36
CA GLN A 33 1.62 -1.20 -6.14
C GLN A 33 1.62 -2.43 -5.23
N ILE A 34 0.95 -3.49 -5.67
CA ILE A 34 1.09 -4.84 -5.13
C ILE A 34 1.89 -5.67 -6.13
N GLN A 35 2.95 -6.29 -5.66
CA GLN A 35 3.70 -7.30 -6.39
C GLN A 35 3.47 -8.65 -5.73
N ARG A 36 3.28 -9.71 -6.53
CA ARG A 36 3.23 -11.08 -6.02
C ARG A 36 4.64 -11.62 -5.93
N VAL A 37 4.97 -12.25 -4.80
CA VAL A 37 6.25 -12.94 -4.60
C VAL A 37 6.09 -14.38 -5.04
N GLU A 38 6.79 -14.75 -6.10
CA GLU A 38 6.78 -16.08 -6.69
C GLU A 38 7.66 -17.05 -5.90
N GLY A 39 7.53 -18.36 -6.15
CA GLY A 39 8.22 -19.41 -5.37
C GLY A 39 9.75 -19.37 -5.43
N ASN A 40 10.33 -18.64 -6.37
CA ASN A 40 11.77 -18.39 -6.51
C ASN A 40 12.23 -17.07 -5.86
N GLY A 41 11.31 -16.31 -5.25
CA GLY A 41 11.57 -15.00 -4.66
C GLY A 41 11.44 -13.82 -5.63
N ASP A 42 11.19 -14.07 -6.92
CA ASP A 42 10.95 -12.99 -7.88
C ASP A 42 9.63 -12.28 -7.60
N LYS A 43 9.57 -11.01 -7.98
CA LYS A 43 8.39 -10.17 -7.80
C LYS A 43 7.74 -9.89 -9.15
N ALA A 44 6.50 -10.37 -9.31
CA ALA A 44 5.67 -10.10 -10.48
C ALA A 44 4.69 -8.96 -10.19
N PRO A 45 4.55 -7.95 -11.06
CA PRO A 45 3.49 -6.94 -10.90
C PRO A 45 2.11 -7.61 -10.83
N TYR A 46 1.30 -7.22 -9.84
CA TYR A 46 -0.02 -7.82 -9.63
C TYR A 46 -1.15 -6.79 -9.72
N LEU A 47 -1.12 -5.75 -8.87
CA LEU A 47 -2.08 -4.65 -8.89
C LEU A 47 -1.36 -3.32 -8.73
N THR A 48 -1.98 -2.26 -9.22
CA THR A 48 -1.51 -0.89 -9.03
C THR A 48 -2.70 0.05 -8.95
N GLY A 49 -2.51 1.20 -8.33
CA GLY A 49 -3.52 2.24 -8.32
C GLY A 49 -3.06 3.46 -7.56
N GLU A 50 -4.03 4.33 -7.31
CA GLU A 50 -3.82 5.59 -6.63
C GLU A 50 -4.85 5.74 -5.51
N THR A 51 -4.52 6.51 -4.49
CA THR A 51 -5.46 6.94 -3.46
C THR A 51 -5.10 8.36 -3.00
N THR A 52 -5.98 8.99 -2.23
CA THR A 52 -5.74 10.31 -1.66
C THR A 52 -5.79 10.20 -0.14
N ALA A 53 -4.79 10.77 0.53
CA ALA A 53 -4.78 10.83 1.98
C ALA A 53 -5.89 11.74 2.51
N GLY A 54 -6.49 11.40 3.64
CA GLY A 54 -7.58 12.16 4.25
C GLY A 54 -7.19 13.60 4.58
N THR A 55 -8.15 14.50 4.42
CA THR A 55 -8.03 15.94 4.71
C THR A 55 -8.66 16.33 6.04
N GLU A 56 -9.72 15.62 6.45
CA GLU A 56 -10.47 15.90 7.67
C GLU A 56 -9.56 15.82 8.90
N ALA A 57 -9.76 16.70 9.88
CA ALA A 57 -8.86 16.83 11.04
C ALA A 57 -8.61 15.49 11.75
N ALA A 58 -9.66 14.69 11.95
CA ALA A 58 -9.57 13.37 12.60
C ALA A 58 -8.94 12.28 11.72
N GLN A 59 -8.87 12.50 10.40
CA GLN A 59 -8.35 11.54 9.41
C GLN A 59 -7.16 12.10 8.63
N SER A 60 -6.56 13.18 9.14
CA SER A 60 -5.55 13.95 8.41
C SER A 60 -4.33 13.08 8.12
N GLY A 61 -4.07 12.91 6.82
CA GLY A 61 -3.01 12.07 6.29
C GLY A 61 -3.35 10.58 6.21
N LEU A 62 -4.45 10.09 6.80
CA LEU A 62 -4.77 8.66 6.78
C LEU A 62 -5.17 8.20 5.38
N PHE A 63 -4.77 6.99 5.01
CA PHE A 63 -5.29 6.32 3.82
C PHE A 63 -5.67 4.89 4.16
N THR A 64 -6.70 4.40 3.46
CA THR A 64 -7.14 3.01 3.50
C THR A 64 -7.26 2.50 2.08
N LEU A 65 -6.75 1.29 1.82
CA LEU A 65 -7.02 0.53 0.62
C LEU A 65 -7.81 -0.72 1.02
N ALA A 66 -8.85 -1.05 0.26
CA ALA A 66 -9.58 -2.29 0.40
C ALA A 66 -9.41 -3.08 -0.91
N LEU A 67 -8.62 -4.15 -0.85
CA LEU A 67 -8.24 -4.95 -2.02
C LEU A 67 -8.78 -6.36 -1.87
N ASN A 68 -9.14 -6.99 -2.98
CA ASN A 68 -9.42 -8.42 -3.01
C ASN A 68 -8.19 -9.13 -3.55
N LEU A 69 -7.49 -9.86 -2.68
CA LEU A 69 -6.28 -10.60 -3.04
C LEU A 69 -6.56 -12.10 -2.92
N SER A 70 -6.11 -12.87 -3.89
CA SER A 70 -6.07 -14.33 -3.77
C SER A 70 -5.01 -14.74 -2.74
N SER A 71 -5.00 -16.02 -2.35
CA SER A 71 -3.97 -16.54 -1.48
C SER A 71 -2.58 -16.42 -2.13
N GLY A 72 -1.58 -16.02 -1.36
CA GLY A 72 -0.21 -15.86 -1.85
C GLY A 72 0.64 -14.94 -0.98
N ASN A 73 1.89 -14.77 -1.41
CA ASN A 73 2.84 -13.84 -0.81
C ASN A 73 2.90 -12.56 -1.64
N TYR A 74 2.95 -11.40 -0.98
CA TYR A 74 2.88 -10.12 -1.64
C TYR A 74 3.86 -9.11 -1.02
N GLU A 75 4.35 -8.20 -1.85
CA GLU A 75 4.92 -6.92 -1.41
C GLU A 75 3.95 -5.80 -1.79
N LEU A 76 3.55 -5.00 -0.80
CA LEU A 76 2.94 -3.70 -1.00
C LEU A 76 4.03 -2.64 -1.03
N ARG A 77 3.91 -1.72 -1.99
CA ARG A 77 4.70 -0.48 -2.07
C ARG A 77 3.75 0.70 -2.12
N VAL A 78 3.95 1.70 -1.27
CA VAL A 78 3.18 2.96 -1.29
C VAL A 78 4.14 4.13 -1.36
N SER A 79 3.85 5.11 -2.22
CA SER A 79 4.65 6.31 -2.44
C SER A 79 3.78 7.56 -2.35
N GLN A 80 4.36 8.68 -1.93
CA GLN A 80 3.77 9.99 -2.22
C GLN A 80 4.06 10.33 -3.68
N VAL A 81 3.10 10.95 -4.36
CA VAL A 81 3.29 11.42 -5.73
C VAL A 81 3.47 12.92 -5.70
N ASP A 82 4.60 13.39 -6.21
CA ASP A 82 4.81 14.82 -6.44
C ASP A 82 3.85 15.31 -7.54
N ASN A 83 2.99 16.27 -7.20
CA ASN A 83 1.94 16.73 -8.12
C ASN A 83 2.48 17.52 -9.33
N ALA A 84 3.68 18.09 -9.24
CA ALA A 84 4.25 18.89 -10.32
C ALA A 84 5.02 18.03 -11.34
N THR A 85 5.68 16.99 -10.86
CA THR A 85 6.61 16.16 -11.65
C THR A 85 6.10 14.74 -11.89
N GLY A 86 5.12 14.27 -11.11
CA GLY A 86 4.68 12.88 -11.08
C GLY A 86 5.69 11.92 -10.44
N GLN A 87 6.78 12.44 -9.87
CA GLN A 87 7.82 11.63 -9.24
C GLN A 87 7.29 10.97 -7.97
N GLU A 88 7.69 9.72 -7.75
CA GLU A 88 7.43 9.01 -6.49
C GLU A 88 8.43 9.40 -5.41
N LEU A 89 7.93 9.73 -4.22
CA LEU A 89 8.68 10.19 -3.07
C LEU A 89 8.31 9.39 -1.80
N ASN A 90 9.22 9.38 -0.83
CA ASN A 90 8.97 8.91 0.54
C ASN A 90 8.30 7.53 0.61
N VAL A 91 8.80 6.59 -0.19
CA VAL A 91 8.26 5.24 -0.38
C VAL A 91 8.35 4.41 0.89
N ASP A 92 7.29 3.66 1.20
CA ASP A 92 7.31 2.59 2.20
C ASP A 92 6.87 1.26 1.59
N THR A 93 7.41 0.15 2.10
CA THR A 93 7.13 -1.20 1.62
C THR A 93 6.79 -2.15 2.76
N ARG A 94 5.95 -3.14 2.46
CA ARG A 94 5.58 -4.22 3.39
C ARG A 94 5.42 -5.54 2.67
N ASN A 95 6.08 -6.59 3.15
CA ASN A 95 5.74 -7.95 2.73
C ASN A 95 4.70 -8.56 3.66
N PHE A 96 3.74 -9.29 3.10
CA PHE A 96 2.70 -9.99 3.84
C PHE A 96 2.20 -11.20 3.05
N THR A 97 1.53 -12.11 3.76
CA THR A 97 0.91 -13.31 3.18
C THR A 97 -0.60 -13.21 3.30
N VAL A 98 -1.31 -13.69 2.28
CA VAL A 98 -2.76 -13.88 2.29
C VAL A 98 -3.03 -15.38 2.27
N GLY A 99 -3.73 -15.90 3.29
CA GLY A 99 -3.93 -17.34 3.48
C GLY A 99 -4.95 -17.71 4.54
#